data_AF-A0A1M2ZG12-F1
#
_entry.id   AF-A0A1M2ZG12-F1
#
_cell.length_a   1.000
_cell.length_b   1.000
_cell.length_c   1.000
_cell.angle_alpha   90.00
_cell.angle_beta   90.00
_cell.angle_gamma   90.00
#
_symmetry.space_group_name_H-M   'P 1'
#
loop_
_entity.id
_entity.type
_entity.pdbx_description
1 polymer ?
#
loop_
_entity_poly.entity_id
_entity_poly.type
_entity_poly.pdbx_seq_one_letter_code
_entity_poly.pdbx_strand_id
1 'polypeptide(L)'
;MHPGTKTAVCCFSGPKHMTKDEEHRISKRLKNTIEELIKQGVTHFNTGIDAFDQMAGVHLIRLKTAYPDVRLNFVIPCLDRRYTPENKFIYNFVLCKADTLSVVSAIYDETCMAEQKRRISKNADFCISCENNSCIKVIKL
;
A
#
# COMPACT_ATOMS: atom_id res chain seq x y z
N MET A 1 -31.62 -2.08 -7.06
CA MET A 1 -30.31 -2.72 -7.33
C MET A 1 -29.66 -1.96 -8.46
N HIS A 2 -28.59 -1.20 -8.20
CA HIS A 2 -27.82 -0.56 -9.26
C HIS A 2 -26.81 -1.56 -9.83
N PRO A 3 -26.68 -1.66 -11.16
CA PRO A 3 -25.75 -2.58 -11.82
C PRO A 3 -24.31 -2.25 -11.39
N GLY A 4 -23.54 -3.30 -11.08
CA GLY A 4 -22.26 -3.26 -10.37
C GLY A 4 -21.24 -2.29 -10.95
N THR A 5 -21.08 -1.14 -10.29
CA THR A 5 -19.94 -0.25 -10.47
C THR A 5 -18.68 -1.01 -10.06
N LYS A 6 -17.81 -1.31 -11.03
CA LYS A 6 -16.46 -1.81 -10.77
C LYS A 6 -15.80 -0.87 -9.77
N THR A 7 -15.37 -1.40 -8.63
CA THR A 7 -14.67 -0.61 -7.63
C THR A 7 -13.28 -0.27 -8.11
N ALA A 8 -12.92 1.02 -8.14
CA ALA A 8 -11.61 1.45 -8.57
C ALA A 8 -10.55 1.11 -7.51
N VAL A 9 -9.46 0.48 -7.96
CA VAL A 9 -8.37 0.00 -7.10
C VAL A 9 -7.08 0.77 -7.41
N CYS A 10 -6.35 1.18 -6.38
CA CYS A 10 -5.03 1.77 -6.51
C CYS A 10 -3.96 0.91 -5.82
N CYS A 11 -2.80 0.77 -6.45
CA CYS A 11 -1.63 0.15 -5.86
C CYS A 11 -0.49 1.15 -5.64
N PHE A 12 0.57 0.73 -4.94
CA PHE A 12 1.74 1.54 -4.70
C PHE A 12 2.99 0.86 -5.26
N SER A 13 3.94 1.67 -5.72
CA SER A 13 5.26 1.22 -6.14
C SER A 13 6.30 2.25 -5.70
N GLY A 14 7.36 1.82 -5.05
CA GLY A 14 8.37 2.75 -4.56
C GLY A 14 9.55 2.06 -3.88
N PRO A 15 10.43 2.85 -3.26
CA PRO A 15 11.67 2.34 -2.70
C PRO A 15 11.45 1.38 -1.52
N LYS A 16 12.28 0.33 -1.49
CA LYS A 16 12.35 -0.65 -0.38
C LYS A 16 12.79 0.00 0.94
N HIS A 17 13.65 1.00 0.85
CA HIS A 17 14.23 1.73 1.98
C HIS A 17 14.13 3.23 1.73
N MET A 18 13.78 3.99 2.77
CA MET A 18 13.79 5.45 2.76
C MET A 18 14.49 5.95 4.03
N THR A 19 15.23 7.05 3.88
CA THR A 19 15.73 7.84 5.01
C THR A 19 14.60 8.66 5.63
N LYS A 20 14.78 9.12 6.87
CA LYS A 20 13.80 9.98 7.54
C LYS A 20 13.53 11.28 6.78
N ASP A 21 14.54 11.84 6.12
CA ASP A 21 14.41 13.06 5.33
C ASP A 21 13.56 12.83 4.07
N GLU A 22 13.76 11.68 3.41
CA GLU A 22 12.93 11.27 2.27
C GLU A 22 11.48 11.02 2.70
N GLU A 23 11.28 10.29 3.80
CA GLU A 23 9.94 10.09 4.38
C GLU A 23 9.26 11.43 4.67
N HIS A 24 9.96 12.37 5.33
CA HIS A 24 9.40 13.68 5.66
C HIS A 24 8.98 14.46 4.41
N ARG A 25 9.84 14.49 3.38
CA ARG A 25 9.59 15.20 2.11
C ARG A 25 8.41 14.60 1.34
N ILE A 26 8.31 13.27 1.32
CA ILE A 26 7.34 12.55 0.47
C ILE A 26 5.99 12.40 1.18
N SER A 27 5.97 12.28 2.50
CA SER A 27 4.78 11.91 3.29
C SER A 27 3.57 12.84 3.06
N LYS A 28 3.77 14.16 3.08
CA LYS A 28 2.68 15.12 2.86
C LYS A 28 2.11 15.00 1.44
N ARG A 29 2.99 14.87 0.43
CA ARG A 29 2.56 14.72 -0.97
C ARG A 29 1.82 13.40 -1.17
N LEU A 30 2.31 12.31 -0.58
CA LEU A 30 1.67 11.00 -0.65
C LEU A 30 0.25 11.04 -0.07
N LYS A 31 0.09 11.62 1.12
CA LYS A 31 -1.21 11.78 1.75
C LYS A 31 -2.19 12.53 0.84
N ASN A 32 -1.77 13.69 0.31
CA ASN A 32 -2.61 14.50 -0.57
C ASN A 32 -3.02 13.74 -1.84
N THR A 33 -2.08 13.04 -2.47
CA THR A 33 -2.36 12.22 -3.66
C THR A 33 -3.34 11.07 -3.37
N ILE A 34 -3.23 10.43 -2.20
CA ILE A 34 -4.19 9.41 -1.77
C ILE A 34 -5.58 10.04 -1.59
N GLU A 35 -5.68 11.18 -0.88
CA GLU A 35 -6.96 11.88 -0.70
C GLU A 35 -7.60 12.33 -2.02
N GLU A 36 -6.80 12.78 -2.99
CA GLU A 36 -7.27 13.14 -4.33
C GLU A 36 -7.88 11.95 -5.07
N LEU A 37 -7.23 10.78 -5.01
CA LEU A 37 -7.79 9.55 -5.61
C LEU A 37 -9.07 9.09 -4.89
N ILE A 38 -9.12 9.20 -3.56
CA ILE A 38 -10.33 8.88 -2.80
C ILE A 38 -11.50 9.76 -3.24
N LYS A 39 -11.27 11.08 -3.40
CA LYS A 39 -12.28 12.02 -3.90
C LYS A 39 -12.73 11.73 -5.33
N GLN A 40 -11.89 11.06 -6.13
CA GLN A 40 -12.22 10.59 -7.47
C GLN A 40 -12.93 9.22 -7.49
N GLY A 41 -13.23 8.64 -6.32
CA GLY A 41 -13.97 7.38 -6.20
C GLY A 41 -13.11 6.13 -6.04
N VAL A 42 -11.79 6.27 -5.88
CA VAL A 42 -10.92 5.13 -5.54
C VAL A 42 -11.10 4.79 -4.05
N THR A 43 -11.70 3.64 -3.77
CA THR A 43 -11.95 3.20 -2.39
C THR A 43 -11.10 2.02 -1.97
N HIS A 44 -10.44 1.31 -2.89
CA HIS A 44 -9.66 0.12 -2.58
C HIS A 44 -8.17 0.32 -2.86
N PHE A 45 -7.33 -0.07 -1.92
CA PHE A 45 -5.90 0.17 -1.97
C PHE A 45 -5.11 -1.09 -1.64
N ASN A 46 -4.21 -1.50 -2.54
CA ASN A 46 -3.29 -2.61 -2.35
C ASN A 46 -1.90 -2.09 -1.98
N THR A 47 -1.36 -2.49 -0.83
CA THR A 47 0.00 -2.11 -0.40
C THR A 47 0.88 -3.34 -0.15
N GLY A 48 2.19 -3.15 -0.20
CA GLY A 48 3.22 -4.14 0.11
C GLY A 48 4.08 -3.82 1.34
N ILE A 49 5.22 -4.51 1.44
CA ILE A 49 6.10 -4.45 2.63
C ILE A 49 7.26 -3.47 2.50
N ASP A 50 7.41 -2.81 1.37
CA ASP A 50 8.50 -1.85 1.19
C ASP A 50 8.22 -0.57 2.00
N ALA A 51 9.27 0.20 2.30
CA ALA A 51 9.13 1.40 3.13
C ALA A 51 8.04 2.36 2.59
N PHE A 52 7.99 2.56 1.26
CA PHE A 52 6.99 3.42 0.63
C PHE A 52 5.57 2.87 0.78
N ASP A 53 5.39 1.56 0.53
CA ASP A 53 4.10 0.88 0.70
C ASP A 53 3.59 0.96 2.15
N GLN A 54 4.48 0.78 3.13
CA GLN A 54 4.15 0.88 4.55
C GLN A 54 3.75 2.30 4.96
N MET A 55 4.46 3.31 4.46
CA MET A 55 4.09 4.72 4.65
C MET A 55 2.69 5.01 4.08
N ALA A 56 2.38 4.48 2.88
CA ALA A 56 1.04 4.57 2.30
C ALA A 56 -0.01 3.88 3.17
N GLY A 57 0.28 2.68 3.69
CA GLY A 57 -0.60 1.95 4.60
C GLY A 57 -0.96 2.75 5.86
N VAL A 58 0.02 3.42 6.49
CA VAL A 58 -0.22 4.29 7.64
C VAL A 58 -1.14 5.46 7.29
N HIS A 59 -0.93 6.12 6.16
CA HIS A 59 -1.80 7.20 5.71
C HIS A 59 -3.22 6.72 5.46
N LEU A 60 -3.40 5.60 4.74
CA LEU A 60 -4.71 5.01 4.47
C LEU A 60 -5.46 4.69 5.77
N ILE A 61 -4.79 4.06 6.75
CA ILE A 61 -5.40 3.76 8.05
C ILE A 61 -5.90 5.02 8.76
N ARG A 62 -5.12 6.11 8.73
CA ARG A 62 -5.52 7.40 9.33
C ARG A 62 -6.67 8.06 8.57
N LEU A 63 -6.66 7.95 7.24
CA LEU A 63 -7.68 8.55 6.37
C LEU A 63 -9.03 7.89 6.50
N LYS A 64 -9.11 6.61 6.91
CA LYS A 64 -10.38 5.91 7.16
C LYS A 64 -11.32 6.64 8.12
N THR A 65 -10.80 7.43 9.07
CA THR A 65 -11.64 8.25 9.97
C THR A 65 -12.47 9.28 9.20
N ALA A 66 -11.88 9.88 8.14
CA ALA A 66 -12.55 10.84 7.28
C ALA A 66 -13.25 10.20 6.08
N TYR A 67 -12.78 9.02 5.65
CA TYR A 67 -13.27 8.29 4.49
C TYR A 67 -13.56 6.82 4.86
N PRO A 68 -14.70 6.53 5.52
CA PRO A 68 -14.99 5.20 6.07
C PRO A 68 -15.12 4.09 5.03
N ASP A 69 -15.31 4.42 3.76
CA ASP A 69 -15.41 3.44 2.65
C ASP A 69 -14.04 3.00 2.11
N VAL A 70 -12.96 3.63 2.56
CA VAL A 70 -11.60 3.23 2.18
C VAL A 70 -11.29 1.84 2.74
N ARG A 71 -10.77 0.97 1.86
CA ARG A 71 -10.32 -0.38 2.16
C ARG A 71 -8.84 -0.53 1.81
N LEU A 72 -8.08 -1.05 2.77
CA LEU A 72 -6.66 -1.36 2.68
C LEU A 72 -6.48 -2.88 2.67
N ASN A 73 -5.97 -3.39 1.56
CA ASN A 73 -5.47 -4.75 1.41
C ASN A 73 -3.95 -4.74 1.52
N PHE A 74 -3.42 -5.40 2.55
CA PHE A 74 -1.99 -5.53 2.77
C PHE A 74 -1.52 -6.87 2.20
N VAL A 75 -0.67 -6.82 1.18
CA VAL A 75 -0.13 -8.02 0.52
C VAL A 75 1.25 -8.31 1.10
N ILE A 76 1.42 -9.46 1.73
CA ILE A 76 2.70 -9.91 2.30
C ILE A 76 3.22 -11.15 1.57
N PRO A 77 4.55 -11.29 1.40
CA PRO A 77 5.11 -12.41 0.66
C PRO A 77 4.99 -13.73 1.45
N CYS A 78 5.15 -13.66 2.77
CA CYS A 78 4.99 -14.81 3.66
C CYS A 78 4.79 -14.38 5.11
N LEU A 79 4.34 -15.31 5.95
CA LEU A 79 4.16 -15.15 7.41
C LEU A 79 5.48 -15.27 8.20
N ASP A 80 6.61 -15.04 7.54
CA ASP A 80 7.94 -15.28 8.09
C ASP A 80 8.31 -14.27 9.20
N ARG A 81 8.89 -14.78 10.28
CA ARG A 81 9.34 -13.99 11.44
C ARG A 81 10.36 -12.91 11.11
N ARG A 82 11.06 -13.00 9.96
CA ARG A 82 11.95 -11.94 9.45
C ARG A 82 11.22 -10.61 9.22
N TYR A 83 9.90 -10.64 9.04
CA TYR A 83 9.06 -9.44 8.91
C TYR A 83 8.30 -9.06 10.17
N THR A 84 8.27 -9.93 11.19
CA THR A 84 7.62 -9.71 12.49
C THR A 84 8.53 -9.35 13.69
N PRO A 85 9.81 -8.91 13.59
CA PRO A 85 10.57 -8.58 14.80
C PRO A 85 9.92 -7.43 15.58
N GLU A 86 10.16 -7.36 16.89
CA GLU A 86 9.63 -6.30 17.78
C GLU A 86 10.02 -4.88 17.31
N ASN A 87 11.04 -4.76 16.44
CA ASN A 87 11.52 -3.50 15.86
C ASN A 87 10.80 -3.04 14.58
N LYS A 88 9.78 -3.75 14.09
CA LYS A 88 9.00 -3.36 12.89
C LYS A 88 7.62 -2.81 13.23
N PHE A 89 7.60 -1.76 14.06
CA PHE A 89 6.37 -1.11 14.52
C PHE A 89 5.40 -0.76 13.39
N ILE A 90 5.88 -0.15 12.29
CA ILE A 90 5.01 0.25 11.18
C ILE A 90 4.42 -0.96 10.47
N TYR A 91 5.21 -1.98 10.19
CA TYR A 91 4.73 -3.21 9.56
C TYR A 91 3.64 -3.86 10.41
N ASN A 92 3.88 -4.05 11.71
CA ASN A 92 2.91 -4.65 12.62
C ASN A 92 1.65 -3.78 12.77
N PHE A 93 1.82 -2.46 12.80
CA PHE A 93 0.69 -1.52 12.82
C PHE A 93 -0.18 -1.67 11.57
N VAL A 94 0.41 -1.73 10.38
CA VAL A 94 -0.32 -1.92 9.11
C VAL A 94 -0.97 -3.30 9.07
N LEU A 95 -0.22 -4.35 9.43
CA LEU A 95 -0.69 -5.73 9.47
C LEU A 95 -1.96 -5.87 10.34
N CYS A 96 -1.97 -5.25 11.53
CA CYS A 96 -3.09 -5.34 12.46
C CYS A 96 -4.29 -4.45 12.11
N LYS A 97 -4.14 -3.49 11.18
CA LYS A 97 -5.17 -2.46 10.89
C LYS A 97 -5.64 -2.48 9.42
N ALA A 98 -5.03 -3.31 8.58
CA ALA A 98 -5.53 -3.58 7.23
C ALA A 98 -6.90 -4.27 7.31
N ASP A 99 -7.78 -3.99 6.35
CA ASP A 99 -9.09 -4.66 6.28
C ASP A 99 -8.96 -6.07 5.70
N THR A 100 -7.93 -6.29 4.89
CA THR A 100 -7.63 -7.60 4.31
C THR A 100 -6.13 -7.83 4.32
N LEU A 101 -5.75 -9.07 4.64
CA LEU A 101 -4.38 -9.55 4.57
C LEU A 101 -4.29 -10.61 3.47
N SER A 102 -3.49 -10.33 2.44
CA SER A 102 -3.21 -11.27 1.35
C SER A 102 -1.83 -11.87 1.53
N VAL A 103 -1.76 -13.16 1.86
CA VAL A 103 -0.49 -13.88 2.02
C VAL A 103 -0.16 -14.63 0.73
N VAL A 104 1.06 -14.46 0.21
CA VAL A 104 1.49 -15.18 -1.01
C VAL A 104 1.81 -16.63 -0.72
N SER A 105 2.67 -16.90 0.27
CA SER A 105 3.09 -18.25 0.67
C SER A 105 3.15 -18.37 2.20
N ALA A 106 3.01 -19.58 2.73
CA ALA A 106 3.24 -19.83 4.15
C ALA A 106 4.73 -19.71 4.52
N ILE A 107 5.62 -20.07 3.59
CA ILE A 107 7.07 -20.15 3.78
C ILE A 107 7.73 -19.18 2.81
N TYR A 108 8.80 -18.53 3.26
CA TYR A 108 9.60 -17.68 2.38
C TYR A 108 10.36 -18.50 1.35
N ASP A 109 10.29 -18.03 0.11
CA ASP A 109 11.24 -18.32 -0.96
C ASP A 109 11.44 -17.05 -1.82
N GLU A 110 12.36 -17.05 -2.77
CA GLU A 110 12.58 -15.86 -3.61
C GLU A 110 11.38 -15.56 -4.52
N THR A 111 10.61 -16.58 -4.89
CA THR A 111 9.46 -16.45 -5.80
C THR A 111 8.30 -15.71 -5.13
N CYS A 112 8.14 -15.84 -3.81
CA CYS A 112 7.04 -15.20 -3.08
C CYS A 112 7.16 -13.67 -3.06
N MET A 113 8.38 -13.12 -3.15
CA MET A 113 8.62 -11.68 -3.25
C MET A 113 8.18 -11.12 -4.61
N ALA A 114 8.54 -11.80 -5.70
CA ALA A 114 8.14 -11.40 -7.04
C ALA A 114 6.61 -11.52 -7.22
N GLU A 115 6.03 -12.62 -6.73
CA GLU A 115 4.59 -12.85 -6.75
C GLU A 115 3.83 -11.83 -5.90
N GLN A 116 4.38 -11.40 -4.76
CA GLN A 116 3.81 -10.32 -3.95
C GLN A 116 3.67 -9.04 -4.77
N LYS A 117 4.75 -8.60 -5.42
CA LYS A 117 4.74 -7.40 -6.26
C LYS A 117 3.73 -7.51 -7.40
N ARG A 118 3.63 -8.68 -8.01
CA ARG A 118 2.61 -8.96 -9.04
C ARG A 118 1.18 -8.86 -8.47
N ARG A 119 0.91 -9.40 -7.28
CA ARG A 119 -0.42 -9.34 -6.65
C ARG A 119 -0.82 -7.93 -6.24
N ILE A 120 0.13 -7.08 -5.85
CA ILE A 120 -0.13 -5.68 -5.48
C ILE A 120 -0.72 -4.90 -6.67
N SER A 121 -0.12 -5.03 -7.86
CA SER A 121 -0.57 -4.32 -9.07
C SER A 121 -1.66 -5.05 -9.85
N LYS A 122 -1.91 -6.33 -9.58
CA LYS A 122 -2.94 -7.11 -10.28
C LYS A 122 -4.31 -6.47 -10.11
N ASN A 123 -4.96 -6.18 -11.23
CA ASN A 123 -6.30 -5.56 -11.32
C ASN A 123 -6.38 -4.15 -10.70
N ALA A 124 -5.26 -3.49 -10.43
CA ALA A 124 -5.26 -2.08 -10.06
C ALA A 124 -5.58 -1.22 -11.29
N ASP A 125 -6.39 -0.18 -11.12
CA ASP A 125 -6.71 0.82 -12.14
C ASP A 125 -5.72 2.01 -12.07
N PHE A 126 -5.11 2.21 -10.90
CA PHE A 126 -4.14 3.28 -10.65
C PHE A 126 -2.91 2.75 -9.91
N CYS A 127 -1.77 3.39 -10.11
CA CYS A 127 -0.56 3.19 -9.33
C CYS A 127 -0.01 4.54 -8.87
N ILE A 128 0.14 4.72 -7.56
CA ILE A 128 0.94 5.81 -7.01
C ILE A 128 2.40 5.32 -6.97
N SER A 129 3.23 5.88 -7.83
CA SER A 129 4.64 5.52 -7.95
C SER A 129 5.55 6.59 -7.34
N CYS A 130 6.60 6.16 -6.64
CA CYS A 130 7.69 7.01 -6.19
C CYS A 130 9.03 6.52 -6.76
N GLU A 131 9.64 7.35 -7.61
CA GLU A 131 10.95 7.10 -8.21
C GLU A 131 11.99 8.08 -7.64
N ASN A 132 13.23 7.62 -7.45
CA ASN A 132 14.36 8.42 -6.99
C ASN A 132 14.09 9.24 -5.71
N ASN A 133 13.23 8.73 -4.82
CA ASN A 133 12.93 9.25 -3.49
C ASN A 133 12.50 10.73 -3.44
N SER A 134 11.95 11.27 -4.52
CA SER A 134 11.65 12.71 -4.61
C SER A 134 10.42 13.08 -5.43
N CYS A 135 9.91 12.18 -6.28
CA CYS A 135 8.73 12.46 -7.10
C CYS A 135 7.63 11.42 -6.91
N ILE A 136 6.41 11.87 -6.59
CA ILE A 136 5.19 11.05 -6.63
C ILE A 136 4.47 11.30 -7.96
N LYS A 137 4.11 10.21 -8.63
CA LYS A 137 3.31 10.21 -9.86
C LYS A 137 2.11 9.28 -9.69
N VAL A 138 0.98 9.64 -10.29
CA VAL A 138 -0.18 8.76 -10.44
C VAL A 138 -0.16 8.25 -11.88
N ILE A 139 -0.18 6.93 -12.03
CA ILE A 139 -0.23 6.24 -13.33
C ILE A 139 -1.58 5.55 -13.41
N LYS A 140 -2.30 5.72 -14.52
CA LYS A 140 -3.48 4.91 -14.83
C LYS A 140 -3.01 3.63 -15.54
N LEU A 141 -3.42 2.47 -15.04
CA LEU A 141 -3.00 1.15 -15.54
C LEU A 141 -3.96 0.58 -16.59
#